data_AF-W7QIH9-F1
#
_entry.id   AF-W7QIH9-F1
#
_cell.length_a   1.000
_cell.length_b   1.000
_cell.length_c   1.000
_cell.angle_alpha   90.00
_cell.angle_beta   90.00
_cell.angle_gamma   90.00
#
_symmetry.space_group_name_H-M   'P 1'
#
loop_
_entity.id
_entity.type
_entity.pdbx_description
1 polymer ?
#
loop_
_entity_poly.entity_id
_entity_poly.type
_entity_poly.pdbx_seq_one_letter_code
_entity_poly.pdbx_strand_id
1 'polypeptide(L)'
;MGENVSLTQHPRILSARETLWEWPRLEDLLQRLRVATKTGDLQRIQQLLLEAPAAYHPQGPIVDLAWNELGKRPVLLPDCPTQDNLESQPSRKVEELLKAATAASLFKGPPC
;
A
#
# COMPACT_ATOMS: atom_id res chain seq x y z
N MET A 1 -20.94 5.27 15.22
CA MET A 1 -21.31 6.33 16.19
C MET A 1 -20.58 7.59 15.80
N GLY A 2 -21.30 8.69 15.55
CA GLY A 2 -20.77 9.99 15.15
C GLY A 2 -21.38 11.08 16.03
N GLU A 3 -21.23 10.92 17.35
CA GLU A 3 -21.94 11.74 18.34
C GLU A 3 -21.27 13.10 18.59
N ASN A 4 -19.99 13.24 18.27
CA ASN A 4 -19.25 14.49 18.50
C ASN A 4 -19.32 15.42 17.28
N VAL A 5 -20.51 15.95 16.99
CA VAL A 5 -20.75 16.89 15.87
C VAL A 5 -20.82 18.34 16.35
N SER A 6 -20.13 19.23 15.63
CA SER A 6 -20.17 20.67 15.83
C SER A 6 -20.95 21.33 14.69
N LEU A 7 -21.75 22.34 15.01
CA LEU A 7 -22.42 23.16 14.00
C LEU A 7 -21.36 23.96 13.22
N THR A 8 -21.53 24.07 11.91
CA THR A 8 -20.79 25.03 11.10
C THR A 8 -21.61 26.31 10.91
N GLN A 9 -21.06 27.31 10.21
CA GLN A 9 -21.78 28.56 9.90
C GLN A 9 -23.10 28.32 9.15
N HIS A 10 -23.22 27.21 8.42
CA HIS A 10 -24.44 26.87 7.72
C HIS A 10 -25.24 25.81 8.49
N PRO A 11 -26.54 26.04 8.80
CA PRO A 11 -27.31 25.21 9.74
C PRO A 11 -27.59 23.77 9.27
N ARG A 12 -27.30 23.45 8.00
CA ARG A 12 -27.41 22.10 7.43
C ARG A 12 -26.09 21.32 7.40
N ILE A 13 -24.97 21.93 7.76
CA ILE A 13 -23.65 21.30 7.70
C ILE A 13 -23.15 21.10 9.13
N LEU A 14 -22.92 19.83 9.47
CA LEU A 14 -22.36 19.38 10.74
C LEU A 14 -20.93 18.90 10.51
N SER A 15 -20.02 19.23 11.43
CA SER A 15 -18.63 18.76 11.42
C SER A 15 -18.42 17.75 12.54
N ALA A 16 -18.11 16.51 12.20
CA ALA A 16 -17.68 15.52 13.19
C ALA A 16 -16.27 15.87 13.71
N ARG A 17 -16.08 15.72 15.01
CA ARG A 17 -14.80 15.87 15.69
C ARG A 17 -14.34 14.50 16.16
N GLU A 18 -13.28 14.03 15.54
CA GLU A 18 -12.68 12.74 15.86
C GLU A 18 -11.37 12.93 16.62
N THR A 19 -10.98 11.90 17.37
CA THR A 19 -9.70 11.92 18.07
C THR A 19 -8.60 11.65 17.05
N LEU A 20 -7.64 12.56 16.98
CA LEU A 20 -6.51 12.47 16.07
C LEU A 20 -5.25 12.09 16.86
N TRP A 21 -4.34 11.37 16.20
CA TRP A 21 -2.99 11.16 16.71
C TRP A 21 -2.01 12.08 16.01
N GLU A 22 -0.97 12.45 16.73
CA GLU A 22 0.21 13.09 16.14
C GLU A 22 0.83 12.15 15.09
N TRP A 23 1.30 12.76 13.98
CA TRP A 23 1.84 12.00 12.85
C TRP A 23 2.89 10.94 13.23
N PRO A 24 3.90 11.23 14.07
CA PRO A 24 4.93 10.24 14.41
C PRO A 24 4.38 8.99 15.09
N ARG A 25 3.32 9.15 15.90
CA ARG A 25 2.66 8.04 16.59
C ARG A 25 1.83 7.22 15.62
N LEU A 26 1.14 7.87 14.70
CA LEU A 26 0.36 7.22 13.66
C LEU A 26 1.27 6.44 12.70
N GLU A 27 2.37 7.06 12.26
CA GLU A 27 3.35 6.46 11.36
C GLU A 27 3.96 5.17 11.94
N ASP A 28 4.36 5.19 13.22
CA ASP A 28 4.84 3.99 13.92
C ASP A 28 3.80 2.86 13.93
N LEU A 29 2.54 3.18 14.25
CA LEU A 29 1.46 2.19 14.23
C LEU A 29 1.26 1.63 12.81
N LEU A 30 1.25 2.48 11.79
CA LEU A 30 1.09 2.07 10.39
C LEU A 30 2.24 1.17 9.92
N GLN A 31 3.47 1.45 10.37
CA GLN A 31 4.63 0.60 10.07
C GLN A 31 4.48 -0.77 10.72
N ARG A 32 4.09 -0.84 11.99
CA ARG A 32 3.81 -2.10 12.70
C ARG A 32 2.67 -2.89 12.04
N LEU A 33 1.62 -2.19 11.63
CA LEU A 33 0.48 -2.79 10.93
C LEU A 33 0.91 -3.39 9.59
N ARG A 34 1.71 -2.65 8.80
CA ARG A 34 2.23 -3.12 7.52
C ARG A 34 3.07 -4.39 7.68
N VAL A 35 3.89 -4.48 8.72
CA VAL A 35 4.68 -5.68 9.02
C VAL A 35 3.75 -6.85 9.37
N ALA A 36 2.79 -6.65 10.27
CA ALA A 36 1.85 -7.70 10.69
C ALA A 36 1.01 -8.24 9.52
N THR A 37 0.60 -7.38 8.59
CA THR A 37 -0.11 -7.79 7.36
C THR A 37 0.76 -8.61 6.43
N LYS A 38 2.05 -8.28 6.29
CA LYS A 38 2.99 -9.06 5.47
C LYS A 38 3.23 -10.46 6.05
N THR A 39 3.31 -10.58 7.37
CA THR A 39 3.49 -11.87 8.05
C THR A 39 2.19 -12.66 8.21
N GLY A 40 1.04 -12.05 7.91
CA GLY A 40 -0.27 -12.66 8.09
C GLY A 40 -0.71 -12.77 9.55
N ASP A 41 -0.10 -12.04 10.49
CA ASP A 41 -0.43 -12.17 11.91
C ASP A 41 -1.73 -11.42 12.26
N LEU A 42 -2.86 -12.09 12.05
CA LEU A 42 -4.19 -11.52 12.27
C LEU A 42 -4.44 -11.14 13.73
N GLN A 43 -3.85 -11.87 14.68
CA GLN A 43 -3.94 -11.55 16.11
C GLN A 43 -3.24 -10.21 16.38
N ARG A 44 -2.03 -10.03 15.83
CA ARG A 44 -1.29 -8.79 15.99
C ARG A 44 -1.97 -7.61 15.30
N ILE A 45 -2.57 -7.83 14.12
CA ILE A 45 -3.35 -6.80 13.42
C ILE A 45 -4.54 -6.36 14.28
N GLN A 46 -5.29 -7.30 14.85
CA GLN A 46 -6.42 -6.98 15.72
C GLN A 46 -5.98 -6.17 16.94
N GLN A 47 -4.88 -6.56 17.60
CA GLN A 47 -4.32 -5.79 18.71
C GLN A 47 -3.95 -4.36 18.30
N LEU A 48 -3.26 -4.19 17.17
CA LEU A 48 -2.87 -2.86 16.68
C LEU A 48 -4.10 -1.99 16.35
N LEU A 49 -5.17 -2.58 15.83
CA LEU A 49 -6.42 -1.86 15.56
C LEU A 49 -7.17 -1.46 16.84
N LEU A 50 -7.05 -2.25 17.91
CA LEU A 50 -7.58 -1.90 19.24
C LEU A 50 -6.74 -0.84 19.95
N GLU A 51 -5.44 -0.77 19.69
CA GLU A 51 -4.55 0.29 20.20
C GLU A 51 -4.89 1.66 19.58
N ALA A 52 -5.40 1.68 18.35
CA ALA A 52 -5.81 2.90 17.65
C ALA A 52 -7.09 3.49 18.28
N PRO A 53 -7.29 4.82 18.26
CA PRO A 53 -8.51 5.48 18.72
C PRO A 53 -9.62 5.34 17.67
N ALA A 54 -9.57 4.27 16.88
CA ALA A 54 -10.57 3.94 15.90
C ALA A 54 -11.78 3.36 16.65
N ALA A 55 -12.98 3.60 16.15
CA ALA A 55 -14.20 3.01 16.69
C ALA A 55 -14.33 1.50 16.39
N TYR A 56 -13.21 0.79 16.27
CA TYR A 56 -13.14 -0.62 15.91
C TYR A 56 -13.38 -1.49 17.15
N HIS A 57 -14.50 -2.23 17.14
CA HIS A 57 -14.89 -3.15 18.20
C HIS A 57 -15.15 -4.54 17.59
N PRO A 58 -14.19 -5.47 17.66
CA PRO A 58 -14.37 -6.81 17.09
C PRO A 58 -15.47 -7.56 17.86
N GLN A 59 -16.55 -7.93 17.17
CA GLN A 59 -17.62 -8.74 17.72
C GLN A 59 -17.43 -10.21 17.31
N GLY A 60 -16.46 -10.88 17.95
CA GLY A 60 -16.22 -12.31 17.75
C GLY A 60 -14.76 -12.67 17.43
N PRO A 61 -14.47 -13.99 17.29
CA PRO A 61 -13.15 -14.47 16.92
C PRO A 61 -12.80 -14.07 15.49
N ILE A 62 -11.51 -14.09 15.16
CA ILE A 62 -11.05 -13.87 13.78
C ILE A 62 -11.49 -15.08 12.94
N VAL A 63 -12.36 -14.85 11.95
CA VAL A 63 -12.85 -15.86 11.02
C VAL A 63 -12.42 -15.47 9.60
N ASP A 64 -11.13 -15.63 9.33
CA ASP A 64 -10.60 -15.46 7.98
C ASP A 64 -10.60 -16.83 7.27
N LEU A 65 -11.33 -16.92 6.17
CA LEU A 65 -11.44 -18.15 5.38
C LEU A 65 -10.07 -18.55 4.81
N ALA A 66 -9.25 -17.60 4.35
CA ALA A 66 -7.91 -17.88 3.86
C ALA A 66 -7.01 -18.38 5.00
N TRP A 67 -7.06 -17.78 6.19
CA TRP A 67 -6.31 -18.22 7.39
C TRP A 67 -6.70 -19.63 7.85
N ASN A 68 -8.00 -19.95 7.84
CA ASN A 68 -8.48 -21.28 8.20
C ASN A 68 -8.09 -22.35 7.17
N GLU A 69 -7.99 -21.98 5.89
CA GLU A 69 -7.48 -22.83 4.81
C GLU A 69 -5.93 -22.94 4.83
N LEU A 70 -5.25 -21.92 5.34
CA LEU A 70 -3.78 -21.76 5.39
C LEU A 70 -3.05 -22.65 6.37
N GLY A 71 -3.74 -23.20 7.36
CA GLY A 71 -3.24 -24.37 8.10
C GLY A 71 -2.93 -25.56 7.17
N LYS A 72 -3.32 -25.50 5.88
CA LYS A 72 -3.13 -26.56 4.88
C LYS A 72 -2.30 -26.14 3.65
N ARG A 73 -1.97 -24.86 3.42
CA ARG A 73 -1.17 -24.42 2.25
C ARG A 73 -0.54 -23.05 2.49
N PRO A 74 0.79 -22.87 2.34
CA PRO A 74 1.43 -21.57 2.57
C PRO A 74 0.93 -20.51 1.59
N VAL A 75 0.67 -19.29 2.08
CA VAL A 75 0.24 -18.18 1.22
C VAL A 75 1.44 -17.71 0.43
N LEU A 76 1.32 -17.75 -0.89
CA LEU A 76 1.99 -16.80 -1.75
C LEU A 76 0.96 -15.71 -2.03
N LEU A 77 0.92 -14.68 -1.17
CA LEU A 77 0.25 -13.44 -1.53
C LEU A 77 1.10 -12.92 -2.69
N PRO A 78 0.53 -12.65 -3.88
CA PRO A 78 1.28 -11.94 -4.89
C PRO A 78 1.75 -10.64 -4.23
N ASP A 79 3.06 -10.41 -4.22
CA ASP A 79 3.65 -9.22 -3.62
C ASP A 79 2.81 -8.02 -4.04
N CYS A 80 2.15 -7.40 -3.07
CA CYS A 80 1.48 -6.12 -3.29
C CYS A 80 2.56 -5.25 -3.94
N PRO A 81 2.34 -4.68 -5.15
CA PRO A 81 3.40 -4.01 -5.88
C PRO A 81 3.96 -2.94 -4.95
N THR A 82 5.16 -3.20 -4.43
CA THR A 82 5.86 -2.27 -3.57
C THR A 82 5.96 -0.99 -4.40
N GLN A 83 5.54 0.14 -3.84
CA GLN A 83 5.69 1.46 -4.47
C GLN A 83 7.16 1.89 -4.62
N ASP A 84 8.10 0.95 -4.67
CA ASP A 84 9.51 1.12 -4.98
C ASP A 84 9.80 0.71 -6.45
N ASN A 85 8.83 0.85 -7.35
CA ASN A 85 9.07 0.69 -8.79
C ASN A 85 8.35 1.78 -9.61
N LEU A 86 8.60 3.04 -9.26
CA LEU A 86 8.38 4.15 -10.20
C LEU A 86 9.58 4.33 -11.16
N GLU A 87 10.76 3.79 -10.86
CA GLU A 87 11.90 3.85 -11.78
C GLU A 87 12.71 2.55 -11.69
N SER A 88 12.67 1.73 -12.75
CA SER A 88 13.86 1.15 -13.41
C SER A 88 13.49 -0.06 -14.29
N GLN A 89 12.88 0.17 -15.46
CA GLN A 89 13.20 -0.62 -16.66
C GLN A 89 13.05 0.26 -17.90
N PRO A 90 14.14 0.77 -18.52
CA PRO A 90 14.06 1.05 -19.94
C PRO A 90 13.78 -0.28 -20.63
N SER A 91 12.60 -0.39 -21.22
CA SER A 91 12.15 -1.60 -21.90
C SER A 91 13.22 -2.00 -22.92
N ARG A 92 13.74 -3.23 -22.84
CA ARG A 92 14.80 -3.73 -23.75
C ARG A 92 14.50 -3.48 -25.23
N LYS A 93 13.22 -3.31 -25.56
CA LYS A 93 12.72 -2.93 -26.88
C LYS A 93 13.18 -1.54 -27.35
N VAL A 94 13.30 -0.53 -26.48
CA VAL A 94 13.79 0.80 -26.89
C VAL A 94 15.29 0.83 -27.19
N GLU A 95 16.09 0.08 -26.43
CA GLU A 95 17.54 -0.01 -26.65
C GLU A 95 17.89 -0.81 -27.92
N GLU A 96 17.11 -1.85 -28.20
CA GLU A 96 17.26 -2.68 -29.41
C GLU A 96 16.89 -1.90 -30.69
N LEU A 97 15.85 -1.06 -30.62
CA LEU A 97 15.47 -0.18 -31.72
C LEU A 97 16.50 0.94 -31.97
N LEU A 98 17.14 1.47 -30.92
CA LEU A 98 18.21 2.46 -31.07
C LEU A 98 19.46 1.85 -31.73
N LYS A 99 19.85 0.62 -31.33
CA LYS A 99 20.98 -0.10 -31.92
C LYS A 99 20.74 -0.47 -33.39
N ALA A 100 19.51 -0.81 -33.76
CA ALA A 100 19.15 -1.12 -35.15
C ALA A 100 19.21 0.12 -36.06
N ALA A 101 18.86 1.32 -35.54
CA ALA A 101 18.91 2.56 -36.31
C ALA A 101 20.35 3.06 -36.56
N THR A 102 21.28 2.83 -35.63
CA THR A 102 22.67 3.28 -35.76
C THR A 102 23.51 2.42 -36.74
N ALA A 103 23.08 1.19 -37.05
CA ALA A 103 23.81 0.31 -37.96
C ALA A 103 23.63 0.64 -39.46
N ALA A 104 22.74 1.57 -39.82
CA ALA A 104 22.45 1.93 -41.22
C ALA A 104 23.20 3.19 -41.71
N SER A 105 24.37 3.53 -41.15
CA SER A 105 25.20 4.63 -41.63
C SER A 105 26.68 4.21 -41.71
N LEU A 106 26.95 3.25 -42.59
CA LEU A 106 28.32 2.93 -43.01
C LEU A 106 28.34 2.64 -44.52
N PHE A 107 27.99 3.64 -45.34
CA PHE A 107 28.31 3.65 -46.77
C PHE A 107 29.10 4.92 -47.13
N LYS A 108 30.41 4.79 -46.95
CA LYS A 108 31.57 5.41 -47.61
C LYS A 108 31.29 6.45 -48.71
N GLY A 109 31.76 7.69 -48.49
CA GLY A 109 32.15 8.62 -49.56
C GLY A 109 33.68 8.79 -49.58
N PRO A 110 34.36 8.78 -50.74
CA PRO A 110 35.84 8.80 -50.85
C PRO A 110 36.46 10.19 -50.61
N PRO A 111 37.78 10.26 -50.31
CA PRO A 111 38.49 11.52 -50.21
C PRO A 111 38.85 12.07 -51.60
N CYS A 112 38.44 13.32 -51.86
CA CYS A 112 39.07 14.23 -52.81
C CYS A 112 39.20 15.60 -52.12
#